data_AF-A0A2H3JIR3-F1
#
_entry.id   AF-A0A2H3JIR3-F1
#
_cell.length_a   1.000
_cell.length_b   1.000
_cell.length_c   1.000
_cell.angle_alpha   90.00
_cell.angle_beta   90.00
_cell.angle_gamma   90.00
#
_symmetry.space_group_name_H-M   'P 1'
#
loop_
_entity.id
_entity.type
_entity.pdbx_description
1 polymer ?
#
loop_
_entity_poly.entity_id
_entity_poly.type
_entity_poly.pdbx_seq_one_letter_code
_entity_poly.pdbx_strand_id
1 'polypeptide(L)'
;MSVEPAAAHRESTPPRSASRQTTPAFASPQTKQAAPEERPPSTQPARSPPPRKQLSIQHLPLIYQASGGRQLCRMCRERKKKINLSLPVTTFPLDATWSELADHVREMHPSGHDRLVAMSPKEIQEMKLRLQ
;
A
#
# COMPACT_ATOMS: atom_id res chain seq x y z
N MET A 1 -14.85 -0.97 -56.00
CA MET A 1 -14.43 0.44 -55.81
C MET A 1 -13.95 0.52 -54.36
N SER A 2 -12.71 0.14 -54.05
CA SER A 2 -11.51 1.01 -54.08
C SER A 2 -11.77 2.26 -53.23
N VAL A 3 -11.09 2.52 -52.10
CA VAL A 3 -9.64 2.49 -51.87
C VAL A 3 -9.30 2.44 -50.36
N GLU A 4 -8.23 1.72 -50.01
CA GLU A 4 -7.39 1.95 -48.81
C GLU A 4 -6.42 3.12 -49.11
N PRO A 5 -5.82 3.83 -48.12
CA PRO A 5 -4.51 3.36 -47.62
C PRO A 5 -4.10 3.74 -46.18
N ALA A 6 -3.03 3.07 -45.76
CA ALA A 6 -2.23 3.16 -44.54
C ALA A 6 -1.34 4.42 -44.39
N ALA A 7 -0.93 4.70 -43.13
CA ALA A 7 0.36 5.30 -42.72
C ALA A 7 0.48 5.15 -41.17
N ALA A 8 1.39 4.42 -40.55
CA ALA A 8 2.87 4.40 -40.57
C ALA A 8 3.53 5.42 -39.61
N HIS A 9 4.21 4.87 -38.57
CA HIS A 9 5.37 5.39 -37.82
C HIS A 9 5.15 6.69 -37.00
N ARG A 10 5.82 6.98 -35.86
CA ARG A 10 7.29 7.06 -35.66
C ARG A 10 7.67 7.05 -34.15
N GLU A 11 8.77 6.35 -33.87
CA GLU A 11 9.98 6.75 -33.09
C GLU A 11 9.82 7.29 -31.64
N SER A 12 10.29 6.56 -30.62
CA SER A 12 11.68 6.46 -30.14
C SER A 12 12.24 7.75 -29.50
N THR A 13 12.33 7.78 -28.16
CA THR A 13 13.23 8.68 -27.42
C THR A 13 13.80 7.98 -26.18
N PRO A 14 15.07 7.58 -26.25
CA PRO A 14 16.03 7.69 -25.13
C PRO A 14 17.26 8.50 -25.61
N PRO A 15 18.36 8.69 -24.85
CA PRO A 15 18.63 8.71 -23.41
C PRO A 15 19.34 10.04 -23.01
N ARG A 16 20.10 10.05 -21.89
CA ARG A 16 21.13 11.02 -21.40
C ARG A 16 20.64 11.93 -20.27
N SER A 17 21.42 12.25 -19.23
CA SER A 17 22.86 12.05 -18.99
C SER A 17 23.17 12.15 -17.50
N ALA A 18 24.28 11.52 -17.12
CA ALA A 18 24.92 11.51 -15.81
C ALA A 18 25.37 12.90 -15.32
N SER A 19 25.59 13.00 -14.00
CA SER A 19 26.66 13.85 -13.44
C SER A 19 27.15 13.28 -12.11
N ARG A 20 28.33 12.66 -12.18
CA ARG A 20 29.24 12.44 -11.05
C ARG A 20 29.87 13.79 -10.70
N GLN A 21 29.91 14.15 -9.42
CA GLN A 21 30.93 15.07 -8.93
C GLN A 21 31.54 14.51 -7.65
N THR A 22 32.76 14.01 -7.83
CA THR A 22 33.75 13.76 -6.79
C THR A 22 34.40 15.10 -6.46
N THR A 23 34.55 15.45 -5.18
CA THR A 23 35.53 16.45 -4.75
C THR A 23 36.46 15.86 -3.69
N PRO A 24 37.77 16.13 -3.77
CA PRO A 24 38.78 15.60 -2.87
C PRO A 24 38.98 16.45 -1.60
N ALA A 25 39.62 15.81 -0.64
CA ALA A 25 40.03 16.30 0.67
C ALA A 25 40.97 17.51 0.63
N PHE A 26 40.90 18.35 1.67
CA PHE A 26 42.03 19.18 2.12
C PHE A 26 41.97 19.41 3.64
N ALA A 27 43.14 19.68 4.20
CA ALA A 27 43.63 19.25 5.49
C ALA A 27 43.25 20.09 6.74
N SER A 28 43.51 19.45 7.89
CA SER A 28 43.70 19.87 9.30
C SER A 28 44.33 21.29 9.53
N PRO A 29 44.42 21.87 10.77
CA PRO A 29 44.45 21.22 12.09
C PRO A 29 43.83 21.97 13.32
N GLN A 30 43.67 21.19 14.40
CA GLN A 30 43.91 21.51 15.83
C GLN A 30 43.21 22.71 16.50
N THR A 31 42.25 22.39 17.38
CA THR A 31 41.98 23.16 18.60
C THR A 31 41.86 22.20 19.78
N LYS A 32 42.76 22.35 20.75
CA LYS A 32 42.67 21.71 22.07
C LYS A 32 41.48 22.30 22.81
N GLN A 33 40.53 21.48 23.26
CA GLN A 33 39.61 21.93 24.31
C GLN A 33 39.26 20.79 25.26
N ALA A 34 39.34 21.15 26.54
CA ALA A 34 39.22 20.40 27.77
C ALA A 34 38.22 19.24 27.74
N ALA A 35 38.63 18.14 28.37
CA ALA A 35 37.79 17.00 28.69
C ALA A 35 36.62 17.40 29.61
N PRO A 36 35.37 17.12 29.20
CA PRO A 36 34.25 16.93 30.12
C PRO A 36 33.99 15.42 30.19
N GLU A 37 34.27 14.85 31.37
CA GLU A 37 33.64 13.68 31.97
C GLU A 37 32.71 12.87 31.02
N GLU A 38 33.24 11.76 30.49
CA GLU A 38 32.48 10.77 29.73
C GLU A 38 31.39 10.18 30.63
N ARG A 39 30.19 10.76 30.57
CA ARG A 39 28.97 10.04 30.91
C ARG A 39 28.82 8.91 29.89
N PRO A 40 28.63 7.64 30.31
CA PRO A 40 28.38 6.56 29.37
C PRO A 40 27.18 6.95 28.49
N PRO A 41 27.23 6.72 27.17
CA PRO A 41 26.10 6.98 26.30
C PRO A 41 24.93 6.18 26.84
N SER A 42 23.92 6.90 27.35
CA SER A 42 22.67 6.30 27.81
C SER A 42 22.09 5.56 26.63
N THR A 43 22.26 4.23 26.64
CA THR A 43 21.77 3.30 25.63
C THR A 43 20.27 3.46 25.61
N GLN A 44 19.76 4.33 24.72
CA GLN A 44 18.33 4.41 24.52
C GLN A 44 17.86 2.99 24.16
N PRO A 45 16.88 2.42 24.88
CA PRO A 45 16.36 1.13 24.51
C PRO A 45 15.86 1.25 23.07
N ALA A 46 16.41 0.42 22.18
CA ALA A 46 16.00 0.34 20.79
C ALA A 46 14.47 0.24 20.79
N ARG A 47 13.79 1.30 20.32
CA ARG A 47 12.33 1.30 20.24
C ARG A 47 11.95 0.13 19.36
N SER A 48 11.30 -0.88 19.95
CA SER A 48 10.73 -1.99 19.19
C SER A 48 9.93 -1.42 18.02
N PRO A 49 10.08 -1.97 16.80
CA PRO A 49 9.31 -1.50 15.66
C PRO A 49 7.82 -1.54 16.04
N PRO A 50 7.04 -0.51 15.64
CA PRO A 50 5.62 -0.47 15.97
C PRO A 50 4.97 -1.77 15.50
N PRO A 51 4.04 -2.34 16.29
CA PRO A 51 3.37 -3.58 15.91
C PRO A 51 2.77 -3.41 14.52
N ARG A 52 3.05 -4.34 13.61
CA ARG A 52 2.48 -4.32 12.27
C ARG A 52 0.97 -4.39 12.44
N LYS A 53 0.30 -3.29 12.10
CA LYS A 53 -1.16 -3.22 12.16
C LYS A 53 -1.70 -4.32 11.22
N GLN A 54 -2.63 -5.14 11.69
CA GLN A 54 -3.22 -6.24 10.94
C GLN A 54 -4.71 -6.00 10.74
N LEU A 55 -5.26 -6.54 9.65
CA LEU A 55 -6.71 -6.61 9.51
C LEU A 55 -7.27 -7.45 10.65
N SER A 56 -8.33 -6.96 11.27
CA SER A 56 -9.13 -7.70 12.25
C SER A 56 -10.50 -8.04 11.68
N ILE A 57 -11.17 -9.03 12.28
CA ILE A 57 -12.53 -9.46 11.95
C ILE A 57 -13.52 -8.28 11.91
N GLN A 58 -13.29 -7.21 12.68
CA GLN A 58 -14.14 -6.02 12.67
C GLN A 58 -14.22 -5.31 11.31
N HIS A 59 -13.24 -5.52 10.44
CA HIS A 59 -13.20 -4.94 9.09
C HIS A 59 -14.03 -5.73 8.08
N LEU A 60 -14.43 -6.97 8.37
CA LEU A 60 -15.17 -7.84 7.43
C LEU A 60 -16.36 -7.12 6.75
N PRO A 61 -17.26 -6.43 7.49
CA PRO A 61 -18.43 -5.81 6.88
C PRO A 61 -18.08 -4.65 5.93
N LEU A 62 -16.89 -4.07 6.08
CA LEU A 62 -16.38 -2.99 5.24
C LEU A 62 -15.79 -3.52 3.93
N ILE A 63 -15.26 -4.73 3.97
CA ILE A 63 -14.55 -5.35 2.84
C ILE A 63 -15.53 -6.19 2.02
N TYR A 64 -16.40 -6.95 2.68
CA TYR A 64 -17.28 -7.92 2.07
C TYR A 64 -18.75 -7.53 2.24
N GLN A 65 -19.56 -7.92 1.27
CA GLN A 65 -21.01 -7.83 1.34
C GLN A 65 -21.60 -9.22 1.15
N ALA A 66 -22.41 -9.66 2.12
CA ALA A 66 -23.20 -10.88 1.96
C ALA A 66 -24.32 -10.65 0.94
N SER A 67 -24.40 -11.51 -0.08
CA SER A 67 -25.50 -11.51 -1.04
C SER A 67 -25.65 -12.89 -1.67
N GLY A 68 -26.88 -13.41 -1.73
CA GLY A 68 -27.20 -14.66 -2.41
C GLY A 68 -26.38 -15.88 -1.94
N GLY A 69 -26.14 -15.99 -0.63
CA GLY A 69 -25.36 -17.11 -0.08
C GLY A 69 -23.84 -17.00 -0.28
N ARG A 70 -23.32 -15.82 -0.65
CA ARG A 70 -21.89 -15.58 -0.88
C ARG A 70 -21.42 -14.26 -0.27
N GLN A 71 -20.13 -14.15 0.01
CA GLN A 71 -19.44 -12.92 0.40
C GLN A 71 -18.78 -12.28 -0.84
N LEU A 72 -19.18 -11.06 -1.20
CA LEU A 72 -18.66 -10.35 -2.36
C LEU A 72 -17.66 -9.28 -1.93
N CYS A 73 -16.46 -9.27 -2.54
CA CYS A 73 -15.46 -8.24 -2.25
C CYS A 73 -15.93 -6.86 -2.80
N ARG A 74 -16.20 -5.92 -1.89
CA ARG A 74 -16.64 -4.56 -2.22
C ARG A 74 -15.59 -3.81 -3.04
N MET A 75 -14.30 -4.03 -2.76
CA MET A 75 -13.19 -3.41 -3.48
C MET A 75 -13.09 -3.90 -4.93
N CYS A 76 -13.23 -5.21 -5.16
CA CYS A 76 -13.32 -5.76 -6.51
C CYS A 76 -14.52 -5.17 -7.27
N ARG A 77 -15.68 -5.06 -6.61
CA ARG A 77 -16.88 -4.48 -7.21
C ARG A 77 -16.70 -3.00 -7.56
N GLU A 78 -16.07 -2.22 -6.68
CA GLU A 78 -15.73 -0.82 -6.98
C GLU A 78 -14.72 -0.70 -8.11
N ARG A 79 -13.69 -1.54 -8.14
CA ARG A 79 -12.71 -1.59 -9.23
C ARG A 79 -13.39 -1.86 -10.58
N LYS A 80 -14.31 -2.83 -10.61
CA LYS A 80 -15.13 -3.14 -11.80
C LYS A 80 -15.95 -1.92 -12.25
N LYS A 81 -16.58 -1.20 -11.31
CA LYS A 81 -17.37 0.00 -11.64
C LYS A 81 -16.54 1.17 -12.13
N LYS A 82 -15.37 1.42 -11.51
CA LYS A 82 -14.53 2.60 -11.77
C LYS A 82 -13.57 2.44 -12.94
N ILE A 83 -13.06 1.23 -13.17
CA ILE A 83 -12.00 0.98 -14.16
C ILE A 83 -12.58 0.28 -15.39
N ASN A 84 -13.19 -0.90 -15.21
CA ASN A 84 -13.67 -1.70 -16.34
C ASN A 84 -14.76 -2.70 -15.90
N LEU A 85 -15.93 -2.61 -16.54
CA LEU A 85 -17.11 -3.45 -16.26
C LEU A 85 -16.92 -4.94 -16.60
N SER A 86 -15.84 -5.30 -17.28
CA SER A 86 -15.49 -6.68 -17.61
C SER A 86 -14.65 -7.36 -16.52
N LEU A 87 -14.14 -6.60 -15.54
CA LEU A 87 -13.32 -7.18 -14.48
C LEU A 87 -14.15 -8.11 -13.59
N PRO A 88 -13.60 -9.26 -13.19
CA PRO A 88 -14.27 -10.17 -12.28
C PRO A 88 -14.41 -9.56 -10.89
N VAL A 89 -15.52 -9.89 -10.21
CA VAL A 89 -15.67 -9.62 -8.77
C VAL A 89 -15.39 -10.92 -8.04
N THR A 90 -14.39 -10.92 -7.17
CA THR A 90 -14.09 -12.09 -6.34
C THR A 90 -15.21 -12.31 -5.33
N THR A 91 -15.68 -13.54 -5.26
CA THR A 91 -16.74 -13.97 -4.35
C THR A 91 -16.30 -15.21 -3.59
N PHE A 92 -16.69 -15.30 -2.33
CA PHE A 92 -16.37 -16.40 -1.42
C PHE A 92 -17.67 -17.05 -0.92
N PRO A 93 -17.65 -18.31 -0.48
CA PRO A 93 -18.76 -18.90 0.25
C PRO A 93 -19.01 -18.15 1.58
N LEU A 94 -20.21 -18.26 2.16
CA LEU A 94 -20.55 -17.58 3.43
C LEU A 94 -19.72 -18.08 4.62
N ASP A 95 -19.32 -19.35 4.56
CA ASP A 95 -18.50 -20.06 5.54
C ASP A 95 -16.98 -19.92 5.29
N ALA A 96 -16.57 -19.08 4.32
CA ALA A 96 -15.16 -18.82 4.05
C ALA A 96 -14.43 -18.34 5.31
N THR A 97 -13.23 -18.86 5.52
CA THR A 97 -12.46 -18.54 6.71
C THR A 97 -11.93 -17.11 6.67
N TRP A 98 -11.71 -16.53 7.84
CA TRP A 98 -11.12 -15.19 7.95
C TRP A 98 -9.78 -15.09 7.23
N SER A 99 -8.94 -16.12 7.32
CA SER A 99 -7.62 -16.15 6.69
C SER A 99 -7.72 -16.02 5.17
N GLU A 100 -8.61 -16.78 4.52
CA GLU A 100 -8.81 -16.72 3.06
C GLU A 100 -9.28 -15.33 2.60
N LEU A 101 -10.21 -14.73 3.36
CA LEU A 101 -10.71 -13.39 3.08
C LEU A 101 -9.61 -12.33 3.28
N ALA A 102 -8.81 -12.45 4.34
CA ALA A 102 -7.73 -11.53 4.61
C ALA A 102 -6.61 -11.61 3.55
N ASP A 103 -6.22 -12.81 3.12
CA ASP A 103 -5.21 -13.00 2.09
C ASP A 103 -5.65 -12.41 0.75
N HIS A 104 -6.91 -12.61 0.35
CA HIS A 104 -7.45 -11.96 -0.85
C HIS A 104 -7.24 -10.43 -0.85
N VAL A 105 -7.53 -9.78 0.28
CA VAL A 105 -7.42 -8.32 0.39
C VAL A 105 -5.96 -7.89 0.37
N ARG A 106 -5.09 -8.62 1.08
CA ARG A 106 -3.66 -8.36 1.12
C ARG A 106 -3.02 -8.46 -0.27
N GLU A 107 -3.35 -9.50 -1.03
CA GLU A 107 -2.74 -9.78 -2.33
C GLU A 107 -3.35 -8.95 -3.45
N MET A 108 -4.68 -8.87 -3.52
CA MET A 108 -5.39 -8.24 -4.65
C MET A 108 -5.63 -6.74 -4.45
N HIS A 109 -5.61 -6.27 -3.21
CA HIS A 109 -5.94 -4.90 -2.82
C HIS A 109 -4.97 -4.32 -1.78
N PRO A 110 -3.65 -4.30 -2.04
CA PRO A 110 -2.65 -3.88 -1.06
C PRO A 110 -2.90 -2.45 -0.52
N SER A 111 -3.25 -1.50 -1.40
CA SER A 111 -3.60 -0.13 -0.98
C SER A 111 -4.88 -0.07 -0.13
N GLY A 112 -5.82 -0.97 -0.38
CA GLY A 112 -7.04 -1.11 0.40
C GLY A 112 -6.79 -1.70 1.78
N HIS A 113 -5.99 -2.76 1.81
CA HIS A 113 -5.52 -3.39 3.03
C HIS A 113 -4.85 -2.34 3.94
N ASP A 114 -3.87 -1.60 3.42
CA ASP A 114 -3.13 -0.61 4.20
C ASP A 114 -4.04 0.47 4.80
N ARG A 115 -4.99 0.96 3.99
CA ARG A 115 -5.98 1.95 4.43
C ARG A 115 -6.88 1.42 5.54
N LEU A 116 -7.39 0.20 5.40
CA LEU A 116 -8.29 -0.41 6.41
C LEU A 116 -7.54 -0.61 7.73
N VAL A 117 -6.32 -1.12 7.63
CA VAL A 117 -5.43 -1.35 8.76
C VAL A 117 -5.03 -0.05 9.47
N ALA A 118 -5.02 1.07 8.76
CA ALA A 118 -4.77 2.39 9.33
C ALA A 118 -5.98 3.00 10.06
N MET A 119 -7.21 2.48 9.87
CA MET A 119 -8.41 3.03 10.48
C MET A 119 -8.44 2.80 11.98
N SER A 120 -8.91 3.81 12.71
CA SER A 120 -9.28 3.68 14.11
C SER A 120 -10.58 2.87 14.28
N PRO A 121 -10.81 2.25 15.45
CA PRO A 121 -12.07 1.56 15.74
C PRO A 121 -13.32 2.44 15.54
N LYS A 122 -13.21 3.74 15.84
CA LYS A 122 -14.30 4.71 15.64
C LYS A 122 -14.62 4.88 14.16
N GLU A 123 -13.60 5.06 13.32
CA GLU A 123 -13.78 5.18 11.86
C GLU A 123 -14.37 3.90 11.26
N ILE A 124 -13.94 2.73 11.73
CA ILE A 124 -14.51 1.44 11.32
C ILE A 124 -16.02 1.41 11.63
N GLN A 125 -16.42 1.80 12.83
CA GLN A 125 -17.82 1.83 13.24
C GLN A 125 -18.64 2.82 12.40
N GLU A 126 -18.14 4.04 12.18
CA GLU A 126 -18.80 5.03 11.33
C GLU A 126 -18.97 4.53 9.89
N MET A 127 -17.95 3.89 9.32
CA MET A 127 -18.05 3.30 7.99
C MET A 127 -19.04 2.14 7.93
N LYS A 128 -19.11 1.31 8.97
CA LYS A 128 -20.09 0.22 9.05
C LYS A 128 -21.52 0.74 9.04
N LEU A 129 -21.79 1.87 9.69
CA LEU A 129 -23.12 2.50 9.71
C LEU A 129 -23.50 3.04 8.33
N ARG A 130 -22.54 3.58 7.55
CA ARG A 130 -22.80 4.08 6.19
C ARG A 130 -23.05 3.00 5.14
N LEU A 131 -22.68 1.76 5.43
CA LEU A 131 -22.76 0.63 4.50
C LEU A 131 -23.95 -0.31 4.76
N GLN A 132 -24.74 -0.02 5.80
CA GLN A 132 -26.07 -0.60 6.05
C GLN A 132 -27.10 0.11 5.19
#